data_AF-A0A935PAB0-F1
#
_entry.id   AF-A0A935PAB0-F1
#
_cell.length_a   1.000
_cell.length_b   1.000
_cell.length_c   1.000
_cell.angle_alpha   90.00
_cell.angle_beta   90.00
_cell.angle_gamma   90.00
#
_symmetry.space_group_name_H-M   'P 1'
#
loop_
_entity.id
_entity.type
_entity.pdbx_description
1 polymer ?
#
loop_
_entity_poly.entity_id
_entity_poly.type
_entity_poly.pdbx_seq_one_letter_code
_entity_poly.pdbx_strand_id
1 'polypeptide(L)' 'MTEPDADLYAYQRDELLSRLQKLFDDHAPWVVHGRALLDPDDIARLRQKIRQGYGFSRRERTALTEAGFHVDALFPGR' A
#
# COMPACT_ATOMS: atom_id res chain seq x y z
N MET A 1 22.93 -9.06 -14.30
CA MET A 1 21.81 -10.03 -14.24
C MET A 1 20.86 -9.52 -13.18
N THR A 2 19.98 -8.62 -13.56
CA THR A 2 19.07 -7.89 -12.66
C THR A 2 18.00 -7.40 -13.59
N GLU A 3 16.74 -7.81 -13.45
CA GLU A 3 15.55 -7.06 -13.92
C GLU A 3 14.19 -7.77 -13.83
N PRO A 4 13.98 -9.06 -13.45
CA PRO A 4 12.61 -9.53 -13.24
C PRO A 4 11.95 -8.95 -11.97
N ASP A 5 12.77 -8.67 -10.95
CA ASP A 5 12.31 -8.19 -9.64
C ASP A 5 11.92 -6.70 -9.67
N ALA A 6 12.66 -5.89 -10.43
CA ALA A 6 12.44 -4.45 -10.52
C ALA A 6 11.11 -4.13 -11.24
N ASP A 7 10.82 -4.83 -12.34
CA ASP A 7 9.55 -4.74 -13.06
C ASP A 7 8.38 -5.25 -12.21
N LEU A 8 8.56 -6.35 -11.47
CA LEU A 8 7.54 -6.89 -10.57
C LEU A 8 7.14 -5.89 -9.47
N TYR A 9 8.12 -5.26 -8.81
CA TYR A 9 7.84 -4.28 -7.76
C TYR A 9 7.32 -2.96 -8.30
N ALA A 10 7.73 -2.55 -9.51
CA ALA A 10 7.13 -1.40 -10.18
C ALA A 10 5.64 -1.64 -10.45
N TYR A 11 5.28 -2.82 -10.98
CA TYR A 11 3.90 -3.22 -11.22
C TYR A 11 3.08 -3.27 -9.92
N GLN A 12 3.58 -3.95 -8.89
CA GLN A 12 2.88 -4.03 -7.60
C GLN A 12 2.70 -2.65 -6.94
N ARG A 13 3.65 -1.73 -7.12
CA ARG A 13 3.53 -0.36 -6.61
C ARG A 13 2.43 0.41 -7.33
N ASP A 14 2.34 0.29 -8.65
CA ASP A 14 1.28 0.93 -9.43
C ASP A 14 -0.10 0.37 -9.06
N GLU A 15 -0.21 -0.96 -8.92
CA GLU A 15 -1.43 -1.63 -8.48
C GLU A 15 -1.87 -1.14 -7.09
N LEU A 16 -0.94 -1.07 -6.13
CA LEU A 16 -1.18 -0.55 -4.80
C LEU A 16 -1.72 0.89 -4.85
N LEU A 17 -1.06 1.75 -5.61
CA LEU A 17 -1.44 3.16 -5.73
C LEU A 17 -2.81 3.33 -6.38
N SER A 18 -3.09 2.59 -7.45
CA SER A 18 -4.38 2.56 -8.14
C SER A 18 -5.50 2.08 -7.21
N ARG A 19 -5.25 1.03 -6.42
CA ARG A 19 -6.21 0.52 -5.44
C ARG A 19 -6.49 1.52 -4.32
N LEU A 20 -5.44 2.12 -3.77
CA LEU A 20 -5.56 3.18 -2.75
C LEU A 20 -6.29 4.41 -3.27
N GLN A 21 -6.05 4.80 -4.51
CA GLN A 21 -6.75 5.90 -5.18
C GLN A 21 -8.25 5.61 -5.26
N LYS A 22 -8.63 4.44 -5.77
CA LYS A 22 -10.03 4.04 -5.87
C LYS A 22 -10.74 4.03 -4.51
N LEU A 23 -10.12 3.43 -3.50
CA LEU A 23 -10.71 3.40 -2.14
C LEU A 23 -10.86 4.80 -1.55
N PHE A 24 -9.92 5.70 -1.84
CA PHE A 24 -10.01 7.09 -1.42
C PHE A 24 -11.15 7.83 -2.11
N ASP A 25 -11.28 7.69 -3.44
CA ASP A 25 -12.36 8.33 -4.21
C ASP A 25 -13.74 7.82 -3.81
N ASP A 26 -13.86 6.50 -3.56
CA ASP A 26 -15.08 5.85 -3.11
C ASP A 26 -15.37 6.09 -1.61
N HIS A 27 -14.45 6.76 -0.87
CA HIS A 27 -14.49 6.91 0.58
C HIS A 27 -14.72 5.56 1.31
N ALA A 28 -14.15 4.49 0.78
CA ALA A 28 -14.39 3.12 1.21
C ALA A 28 -13.23 2.60 2.10
N PRO A 29 -13.52 1.78 3.12
CA PRO A 29 -12.49 1.13 3.91
C PRO A 29 -11.76 0.07 3.08
N TRP A 30 -10.49 -0.16 3.40
CA TRP A 30 -9.76 -1.29 2.84
C TRP A 30 -10.14 -2.56 3.59
N VAL A 31 -10.96 -3.40 2.94
CA VAL A 31 -11.35 -4.70 3.45
C VAL A 31 -10.48 -5.81 2.85
N VAL A 32 -9.91 -6.65 3.71
CA VAL A 32 -9.13 -7.85 3.36
C VAL A 32 -9.68 -9.02 4.16
N HIS A 33 -9.96 -10.15 3.51
CA HIS A 33 -10.58 -11.33 4.14
C HIS A 33 -11.84 -11.01 4.98
N GLY A 34 -12.66 -10.05 4.53
CA GLY A 34 -13.87 -9.62 5.22
C GLY A 34 -13.65 -8.73 6.44
N ARG A 35 -12.40 -8.33 6.73
CA ARG A 35 -12.05 -7.42 7.84
C ARG A 35 -11.59 -6.07 7.29
N ALA A 36 -12.14 -4.98 7.83
CA ALA A 36 -11.66 -3.64 7.54
C ALA A 36 -10.32 -3.42 8.26
N LEU A 37 -9.22 -3.32 7.50
CA LEU A 37 -7.88 -3.14 8.07
C LEU A 37 -7.50 -1.64 8.16
N LEU A 38 -7.92 -0.86 7.16
CA LEU A 38 -7.69 0.58 7.07
C LEU A 38 -9.01 1.29 6.79
N ASP A 39 -9.29 2.32 7.59
CA ASP A 39 -10.42 3.21 7.37
C ASP A 39 -10.07 4.28 6.31
N PRO A 40 -11.05 5.01 5.76
CA PRO A 40 -10.80 6.03 4.72
C PRO A 40 -9.74 7.08 5.12
N ASP A 41 -9.73 7.51 6.39
CA ASP A 41 -8.70 8.41 6.92
C ASP A 41 -7.30 7.77 6.93
N ASP A 42 -7.21 6.48 7.23
CA ASP A 42 -5.95 5.75 7.19
C ASP A 42 -5.44 5.63 5.74
N ILE A 43 -6.34 5.42 4.78
CA ILE A 43 -6.01 5.38 3.35
C ILE A 43 -5.49 6.74 2.87
N ALA A 44 -6.14 7.84 3.27
CA ALA A 44 -5.68 9.18 2.95
C ALA A 44 -4.27 9.45 3.50
N ARG A 45 -4.03 9.10 4.77
CA ARG A 45 -2.71 9.21 5.42
C ARG A 45 -1.67 8.33 4.75
N LEU A 46 -2.01 7.09 4.41
CA LEU A 46 -1.10 6.15 3.77
C LEU A 46 -0.66 6.64 2.38
N ARG A 47 -1.59 7.15 1.58
CA ARG A 47 -1.28 7.78 0.28
C ARG A 47 -0.33 8.97 0.43
N GLN A 48 -0.56 9.82 1.44
CA GLN A 48 0.31 10.95 1.73
C GLN A 48 1.72 10.47 2.12
N LYS A 49 1.84 9.47 2.98
CA LYS A 49 3.13 8.88 3.39
C LYS A 49 3.90 8.32 2.21
N ILE A 50 3.24 7.58 1.32
CA ILE A 50 3.86 7.02 0.11
C ILE A 50 4.44 8.14 -0.77
N ARG A 51 3.66 9.22 -0.98
CA ARG A 51 4.07 10.38 -1.78
C ARG A 51 5.23 11.16 -1.15
N GLN A 52 5.17 11.42 0.15
CA GLN A 52 6.17 12.20 0.89
C GLN A 52 7.41 11.39 1.29
N GLY A 53 7.34 10.06 1.15
CA GLY A 53 8.42 9.15 1.54
C GLY A 53 8.58 8.96 3.04
N TYR A 54 7.52 9.17 3.81
CA TYR A 54 7.50 8.81 5.23
C TYR A 54 7.38 7.30 5.42
N GLY A 55 7.91 6.83 6.55
CA GLY A 55 7.80 5.42 6.93
C GLY A 55 6.38 4.99 7.31
N PHE A 56 6.15 3.70 7.21
CA PHE A 56 4.88 3.08 7.58
C PHE A 56 4.85 2.73 9.07
N SER A 57 3.69 2.90 9.69
CA SER A 57 3.42 2.35 11.02
C SER A 57 3.30 0.82 10.96
N ARG A 58 3.39 0.16 12.11
CA ARG A 58 3.23 -1.30 12.20
C ARG A 58 1.86 -1.75 11.66
N ARG A 59 0.77 -1.01 11.99
CA ARG A 59 -0.59 -1.32 11.53
C ARG A 59 -0.69 -1.22 10.00
N GLU A 60 -0.16 -0.15 9.40
CA GLU A 60 -0.17 0.03 7.94
C GLU A 60 0.63 -1.06 7.24
N ARG A 61 1.82 -1.42 7.76
CA ARG A 61 2.60 -2.56 7.22
C ARG A 61 1.79 -3.85 7.27
N THR A 62 1.20 -4.18 8.42
CA THR A 62 0.37 -5.38 8.56
C THR A 62 -0.80 -5.38 7.57
N ALA A 63 -1.51 -4.27 7.43
CA ALA A 63 -2.63 -4.18 6.50
C ALA A 63 -2.22 -4.40 5.03
N LEU A 64 -1.09 -3.80 4.62
CA LEU A 64 -0.54 -3.98 3.29
C LEU A 64 -0.04 -5.41 3.05
N THR A 65 0.66 -6.01 4.02
CA THR A 65 1.10 -7.41 3.94
C THR A 65 -0.07 -8.38 3.88
N GLU A 66 -1.13 -8.18 4.69
CA GLU A 66 -2.33 -9.02 4.61
C GLU A 66 -3.05 -8.86 3.27
N ALA A 67 -2.98 -7.67 2.65
CA ALA A 67 -3.50 -7.45 1.31
C ALA A 67 -2.63 -8.07 0.20
N GLY A 68 -1.50 -8.69 0.53
CA GLY A 68 -0.59 -9.36 -0.41
C GLY A 68 0.56 -8.49 -0.93
N PHE A 69 0.76 -7.28 -0.39
CA PHE A 69 1.83 -6.39 -0.82
C PHE A 69 3.11 -6.61 0.00
N HIS A 70 4.24 -6.75 -0.70
CA HIS A 70 5.56 -6.88 -0.08
C HIS A 70 6.15 -5.50 0.26
N VAL A 71 5.64 -4.85 1.30
CA VAL A 71 5.95 -3.45 1.64
C VAL A 71 7.44 -3.11 1.65
N ASP A 72 8.27 -3.96 2.27
CA ASP A 72 9.71 -3.71 2.37
C ASP A 72 10.42 -3.76 1.01
N ALA A 73 9.90 -4.54 0.07
CA ALA A 73 10.40 -4.60 -1.30
C ALA A 73 9.84 -3.47 -2.18
N LEU A 74 8.58 -3.07 -1.94
CA LEU A 74 7.94 -1.95 -2.64
C LEU A 74 8.49 -0.59 -2.21
N PHE A 75 8.95 -0.46 -0.97
CA PHE A 75 9.43 0.78 -0.39
C PHE A 75 10.69 0.53 0.46
N PRO A 76 11.81 0.15 -0.17
CA PRO A 76 13.04 -0.15 0.56
C PRO A 76 13.54 1.09 1.31
N GLY A 77 13.82 0.94 2.60
CA GLY A 77 14.36 2.01 3.45
C GLY A 77 13.34 2.99 4.03
N ARG A 78 12.03 2.68 3.95
CA ARG A 78 10.94 3.45 4.58
C ARG A 78 10.23 2.64 5.65
#